data_AF-A0AA88QU64-F1
#
_entry.id   AF-A0AA88QU64-F1
#
_cell.length_a   1.000
_cell.length_b   1.000
_cell.length_c   1.000
_cell.angle_alpha   90.00
_cell.angle_beta   90.00
_cell.angle_gamma   90.00
#
_symmetry.space_group_name_H-M   'P 1'
#
loop_
_entity.id
_entity.type
_entity.pdbx_description
1 polymer ?
#
loop_
_entity_poly.entity_id
_entity_poly.type
_entity_poly.pdbx_seq_one_letter_code
_entity_poly.pdbx_strand_id
1 'polypeptide(L)'
;ICNLVACEWMDRVERHEALAQWRAWFDWTGFGSVHLGSNTFKQASMLLALFAGGDGYRYLGRQICNLVECEGVDRVERHEALAQWRAWLDSTGFGSVHLGSNTFKQASMLLALFAGGDGYRVDEHDGSTLYGNVALRESEIRDMTSEKVHVEVCKGVNGLDKVVLREIRGSSAEVYLYGGHVTSWKNDHGEELLFVSSKAIFRPPKAIRGGIPICFPQFSNHGSLEPHGFARNRVWSIDSEPPPFPLNSSSKAFIDLILKPSEEDLKTWPHSFEFRLRVTLGPGGDLMLISRIRNTNTDGKAFSFTFAYHTYFSVSDISEVRVEGLETLDYLDNLQNKERFTEQGDAITFESEVDKIYLSTPTKIAILDHEKKRTFVLRKDGLPDAVVWNPWDKKAKAMADFGDEEYKHMLCVEAAAVEKAITLKPGEEWRGRQELSAVPSSYCSGQLDPRRVLQST
;
A
#
# COMPACT_ATOMS: atom_id res chain seq x y z
N ILE A 1 5.04 13.48 35.35
CA ILE A 1 3.63 13.15 35.04
C ILE A 1 3.36 13.31 33.53
N CYS A 2 3.56 14.49 32.92
CA CYS A 2 3.32 14.70 31.48
C CYS A 2 4.31 13.94 30.55
N ASN A 3 5.57 13.72 30.96
CA ASN A 3 6.55 13.01 30.12
C ASN A 3 6.32 11.50 29.98
N LEU A 4 5.72 10.84 30.98
CA LEU A 4 5.50 9.39 30.90
C LEU A 4 4.28 9.03 30.05
N VAL A 5 3.24 9.86 30.08
CA VAL A 5 2.10 9.74 29.16
C VAL A 5 2.51 10.12 27.73
N ALA A 6 3.41 11.10 27.54
CA ALA A 6 3.88 11.47 26.21
C ALA A 6 4.86 10.46 25.60
N CYS A 7 5.72 9.80 26.41
CA CYS A 7 6.71 8.83 25.91
C CYS A 7 6.10 7.52 25.41
N GLU A 8 5.02 7.01 26.02
CA GLU A 8 4.33 5.81 25.51
C GLU A 8 3.38 6.11 24.33
N TRP A 9 2.91 7.35 24.19
CA TRP A 9 1.96 7.75 23.15
C TRP A 9 2.64 8.27 21.86
N MET A 10 3.86 8.82 21.95
CA MET A 10 4.60 9.37 20.80
C MET A 10 5.31 8.33 19.93
N ASP A 11 5.30 7.05 20.28
CA ASP A 11 5.96 6.01 19.46
C ASP A 11 5.18 5.68 18.16
N ARG A 12 3.97 6.22 17.95
CA ARG A 12 3.10 5.82 16.82
C ARG A 12 2.22 6.88 16.14
N VAL A 13 2.38 8.17 16.38
CA VAL A 13 1.47 9.19 15.82
C VAL A 13 2.20 10.30 15.04
N GLU A 14 1.76 10.55 13.81
CA GLU A 14 2.28 11.60 12.93
C GLU A 14 2.04 13.03 13.48
N ARG A 15 2.98 13.94 13.19
CA ARG A 15 3.16 15.29 13.76
C ARG A 15 1.92 16.22 13.77
N HIS A 16 0.84 15.90 13.05
CA HIS A 16 -0.36 16.73 13.00
C HIS A 16 -1.27 16.60 14.24
N GLU A 17 -1.27 15.46 14.93
CA GLU A 17 -2.13 15.24 16.11
C GLU A 17 -1.52 15.82 17.41
N ALA A 18 -0.19 15.88 17.48
CA ALA A 18 0.52 16.53 18.60
C ALA A 18 0.21 18.05 18.68
N LEU A 19 -0.01 18.71 17.54
CA LEU A 19 -0.35 20.14 17.44
C LEU A 19 -1.73 20.50 18.02
N ALA A 20 -2.72 19.61 17.88
CA ALA A 20 -4.06 19.80 18.41
C ALA A 20 -4.10 19.63 19.94
N GLN A 21 -3.31 18.68 20.47
CA GLN A 21 -3.25 18.37 21.89
C GLN A 21 -2.39 19.39 22.68
N TRP A 22 -1.35 19.97 22.06
CA TRP A 22 -0.57 21.04 22.68
C TRP A 22 -1.32 22.39 22.78
N ARG A 23 -2.24 22.67 21.84
CA ARG A 23 -3.16 23.81 21.95
C ARG A 23 -4.10 23.67 23.15
N ALA A 24 -4.63 22.47 23.37
CA ALA A 24 -5.45 22.18 24.54
C ALA A 24 -4.68 22.32 25.87
N TRP A 25 -3.37 22.04 25.87
CA TRP A 25 -2.50 22.23 27.03
C TRP A 25 -2.19 23.70 27.35
N PHE A 26 -2.01 24.55 26.34
CA PHE A 26 -1.85 26.01 26.51
C PHE A 26 -3.12 26.66 27.06
N ASP A 27 -4.30 26.27 26.55
CA ASP A 27 -5.59 26.76 27.04
C ASP A 27 -5.88 26.30 28.49
N TRP A 28 -5.37 25.13 28.90
CA TRP A 28 -5.55 24.58 30.25
C TRP A 28 -4.60 25.17 31.30
N THR A 29 -3.40 25.63 30.91
CA THR A 29 -2.39 26.21 31.83
C THR A 29 -2.56 27.71 32.07
N GLY A 30 -3.55 28.35 31.44
CA GLY A 30 -3.93 29.75 31.70
C GLY A 30 -3.09 30.81 30.98
N PHE A 31 -2.22 30.41 30.04
CA PHE A 31 -1.57 31.36 29.13
C PHE A 31 -2.54 31.67 27.98
N GLY A 32 -3.20 32.84 28.05
CA GLY A 32 -4.23 33.25 27.09
C GLY A 32 -3.79 33.17 25.63
N SER A 33 -4.77 32.91 24.76
CA SER A 33 -4.67 32.69 23.31
C SER A 33 -3.64 33.60 22.62
N VAL A 34 -2.53 33.00 22.18
CA VAL A 34 -1.62 33.60 21.20
C VAL A 34 -1.77 32.82 19.89
N HIS A 35 -2.21 33.50 18.83
CA HIS A 35 -2.22 32.93 17.49
C HIS A 35 -0.78 32.69 17.03
N LEU A 36 -0.34 31.43 17.03
CA LEU A 36 1.02 31.04 16.66
C LEU A 36 1.05 30.37 15.28
N GLY A 37 1.81 30.97 14.37
CA GLY A 37 2.22 30.36 13.09
C GLY A 37 3.43 29.43 13.27
N SER A 38 3.69 28.58 12.28
CA SER A 38 4.67 27.48 12.32
C SER A 38 6.12 27.89 12.62
N ASN A 39 6.56 29.09 12.24
CA ASN A 39 7.93 29.56 12.52
C ASN A 39 8.15 30.04 13.96
N THR A 40 7.08 30.39 14.69
CA THR A 40 7.14 30.76 16.11
C THR A 40 7.23 29.53 17.04
N PHE A 41 6.93 28.32 16.55
CA PHE A 41 7.01 27.06 17.31
C PHE A 41 8.46 26.68 17.65
N LYS A 42 9.38 26.87 16.69
CA LYS A 42 10.82 26.67 16.89
C LYS A 42 11.43 27.70 17.85
N GLN A 43 10.97 28.95 17.77
CA GLN A 43 11.42 30.01 18.66
C GLN A 43 10.90 29.85 20.09
N ALA A 44 9.66 29.38 20.28
CA ALA A 44 9.06 29.15 21.61
C ALA A 44 9.72 27.98 22.37
N SER A 45 10.01 26.87 21.69
CA SER A 45 10.76 25.74 22.26
C SER A 45 12.19 26.13 22.64
N MET A 46 12.84 26.96 21.83
CA MET A 46 14.18 27.49 22.08
C MET A 46 14.20 28.54 23.21
N LEU A 47 13.13 29.35 23.36
CA LEU A 47 12.95 30.24 24.51
C LEU A 47 12.74 29.47 25.82
N LEU A 48 11.92 28.40 25.84
CA LEU A 48 11.74 27.58 27.04
C LEU A 48 13.04 26.94 27.53
N ALA A 49 13.93 26.56 26.61
CA ALA A 49 15.27 26.04 26.92
C ALA A 49 16.23 27.12 27.46
N LEU A 50 16.00 28.41 27.15
CA LEU A 50 16.83 29.53 27.60
C LEU A 50 16.40 30.09 28.98
N PHE A 51 15.13 29.95 29.37
CA PHE A 51 14.59 30.51 30.63
C PHE A 51 14.62 29.57 31.85
N ALA A 52 14.97 28.29 31.68
CA ALA A 52 15.08 27.34 32.79
C ALA A 52 16.49 27.36 33.41
N GLY A 53 16.73 28.30 34.32
CA GLY A 53 17.99 28.44 35.06
C GLY A 53 18.23 27.32 36.07
N GLY A 54 18.86 26.23 35.64
CA GLY A 54 19.39 25.18 36.53
C GLY A 54 19.95 24.00 35.74
N ASP A 55 21.07 23.44 36.17
CA ASP A 55 21.83 22.42 35.42
C ASP A 55 21.03 21.15 35.09
N GLY A 56 20.01 20.80 35.89
CA GLY A 56 19.07 19.71 35.61
C GLY A 56 18.12 19.96 34.43
N TYR A 57 17.75 21.21 34.17
CA TYR A 57 16.85 21.59 33.07
C TYR A 57 17.56 21.59 31.72
N ARG A 58 18.87 21.85 31.70
CA ARG A 58 19.71 21.73 30.50
C ARG A 58 19.80 20.30 30.00
N TYR A 59 19.86 19.32 30.91
CA TYR A 59 19.84 17.91 30.54
C TYR A 59 18.48 17.52 29.96
N LEU A 60 17.38 17.89 30.61
CA LEU A 60 16.02 17.58 30.16
C LEU A 60 15.68 18.25 28.81
N GLY A 61 16.11 19.50 28.59
CA GLY A 61 15.95 20.19 27.31
C GLY A 61 16.70 19.50 26.16
N ARG A 62 17.88 18.93 26.45
CA ARG A 62 18.66 18.16 25.49
C ARG A 62 17.97 16.85 25.11
N GLN A 63 17.37 16.17 26.09
CA GLN A 63 16.56 14.98 25.86
C GLN A 63 15.33 15.26 25.01
N ILE A 64 14.65 16.38 25.27
CA ILE A 64 13.47 16.80 24.51
C ILE A 64 13.84 17.14 23.06
N CYS A 65 14.93 17.89 22.82
CA CYS A 65 15.42 18.13 21.46
C CYS A 65 15.80 16.82 20.73
N ASN A 66 16.48 15.90 21.41
CA ASN A 66 16.85 14.60 20.83
C ASN A 66 15.62 13.72 20.51
N LEU A 67 14.54 13.86 21.27
CA LEU A 67 13.30 13.12 21.06
C LEU A 67 12.43 13.73 19.94
N VAL A 68 12.37 15.06 19.86
CA VAL A 68 11.43 15.82 19.02
C VAL A 68 12.05 16.30 17.70
N GLU A 69 13.34 16.62 17.68
CA GLU A 69 14.02 17.19 16.49
C GLU A 69 14.92 16.18 15.75
N CYS A 70 15.42 15.12 16.41
CA CYS A 70 16.34 14.16 15.79
C CYS A 70 15.65 12.86 15.31
N GLU A 71 15.90 12.48 14.05
CA GLU A 71 15.45 11.22 13.43
C GLU A 71 16.64 10.43 12.87
N GLY A 72 16.52 9.10 12.77
CA GLY A 72 17.55 8.25 12.17
C GLY A 72 18.87 8.21 12.94
N VAL A 73 19.99 8.45 12.25
CA VAL A 73 21.35 8.38 12.82
C VAL A 73 21.71 9.55 13.73
N ASP A 74 20.92 10.63 13.70
CA ASP A 74 21.14 11.83 14.51
C ASP A 74 20.55 11.71 15.94
N ARG A 75 19.86 10.60 16.24
CA ARG A 75 19.30 10.31 17.57
C ARG A 75 20.32 9.60 18.47
N VAL A 76 20.61 10.20 19.63
CA VAL A 76 21.76 9.81 20.46
C VAL A 76 21.40 8.88 21.65
N GLU A 77 20.15 8.84 22.11
CA GLU A 77 19.72 8.05 23.28
C GLU A 77 18.37 7.35 23.01
N ARG A 78 18.21 6.11 23.49
CA ARG A 78 16.97 5.30 23.41
C ARG A 78 16.28 5.21 24.77
N HIS A 79 14.96 5.04 24.78
CA HIS A 79 14.12 5.07 25.99
C HIS A 79 14.39 3.93 26.98
N GLU A 80 14.29 4.24 28.27
CA GLU A 80 14.36 3.28 29.40
C GLU A 80 12.98 2.73 29.79
N ALA A 81 12.95 1.56 30.41
CA ALA A 81 11.70 0.90 30.80
C ALA A 81 11.02 1.57 32.01
N LEU A 82 9.69 1.51 32.08
CA LEU A 82 8.88 2.07 33.19
C LEU A 82 9.37 1.65 34.59
N ALA A 83 9.84 0.41 34.72
CA ALA A 83 10.38 -0.13 35.97
C ALA A 83 11.64 0.62 36.44
N GLN A 84 12.50 1.05 35.50
CA GLN A 84 13.71 1.82 35.81
C GLN A 84 13.36 3.25 36.23
N TRP A 85 12.39 3.87 35.56
CA TRP A 85 11.86 5.19 35.94
C TRP A 85 11.24 5.20 37.35
N ARG A 86 10.51 4.14 37.71
CA ARG A 86 9.91 3.99 39.04
C ARG A 86 10.98 3.90 40.13
N ALA A 87 12.00 3.05 39.93
CA ALA A 87 13.10 2.92 40.86
C ALA A 87 13.86 4.25 41.07
N TRP A 88 14.02 5.03 40.01
CA TRP A 88 14.68 6.33 40.06
C TRP A 88 13.86 7.39 40.81
N LEU A 89 12.56 7.49 40.54
CA LEU A 89 11.66 8.45 41.20
C LEU A 89 11.48 8.16 42.70
N ASP A 90 11.40 6.88 43.06
CA ASP A 90 11.35 6.47 44.47
C ASP A 90 12.66 6.82 45.18
N SER A 91 13.81 6.62 44.51
CA SER A 91 15.13 6.95 45.07
C SER A 91 15.39 8.46 45.23
N THR A 92 14.61 9.30 44.55
CA THR A 92 14.72 10.77 44.60
C THR A 92 13.69 11.43 45.54
N GLY A 93 12.92 10.62 46.28
CA GLY A 93 12.07 11.09 47.38
C GLY A 93 10.66 11.56 46.97
N PHE A 94 10.21 11.23 45.76
CA PHE A 94 8.83 11.49 45.32
C PHE A 94 7.87 10.44 45.92
N GLY A 95 6.66 10.86 46.30
CA GLY A 95 5.64 10.02 46.98
C GLY A 95 4.27 10.00 46.28
N SER A 96 3.41 9.04 46.66
CA SER A 96 2.16 8.71 45.94
C SER A 96 0.93 9.57 46.29
N VAL A 97 0.02 9.83 45.31
CA VAL A 97 -1.25 10.58 45.47
C VAL A 97 -2.37 9.97 44.59
N HIS A 98 -3.62 9.96 45.07
CA HIS A 98 -4.79 9.41 44.36
C HIS A 98 -5.27 10.28 43.19
N LEU A 99 -5.82 9.65 42.14
CA LEU A 99 -6.51 10.33 41.03
C LEU A 99 -7.99 10.51 41.34
N GLY A 100 -8.52 11.71 41.04
CA GLY A 100 -9.93 12.00 41.23
C GLY A 100 -10.83 11.27 40.22
N SER A 101 -12.03 10.91 40.64
CA SER A 101 -13.04 10.19 39.84
C SER A 101 -13.42 10.86 38.52
N ASN A 102 -13.24 12.18 38.39
CA ASN A 102 -13.46 12.92 37.15
C ASN A 102 -12.38 12.63 36.10
N THR A 103 -11.12 12.47 36.51
CA THR A 103 -10.00 12.19 35.61
C THR A 103 -10.14 10.81 34.98
N PHE A 104 -10.58 9.82 35.76
CA PHE A 104 -10.85 8.47 35.28
C PHE A 104 -11.95 8.43 34.20
N LYS A 105 -13.05 9.16 34.43
CA LYS A 105 -14.16 9.26 33.47
C LYS A 105 -13.75 9.95 32.17
N GLN A 106 -12.97 11.02 32.27
CA GLN A 106 -12.47 11.73 31.09
C GLN A 106 -11.52 10.86 30.25
N ALA A 107 -10.59 10.15 30.90
CA ALA A 107 -9.69 9.24 30.20
C ALA A 107 -10.44 8.10 29.48
N SER A 108 -11.45 7.53 30.13
CA SER A 108 -12.29 6.48 29.55
C SER A 108 -13.11 6.96 28.34
N MET A 109 -13.65 8.19 28.42
CA MET A 109 -14.41 8.79 27.34
C MET A 109 -13.53 9.10 26.12
N LEU A 110 -12.31 9.61 26.35
CA LEU A 110 -11.34 9.88 25.28
C LEU A 110 -10.89 8.59 24.60
N LEU A 111 -10.67 7.51 25.37
CA LEU A 111 -10.32 6.21 24.79
C LEU A 111 -11.43 5.66 23.87
N ALA A 112 -12.70 5.78 24.28
CA ALA A 112 -13.84 5.35 23.47
C ALA A 112 -14.02 6.17 22.18
N LEU A 113 -13.79 7.48 22.24
CA LEU A 113 -13.95 8.39 21.10
C LEU A 113 -12.84 8.25 20.05
N PHE A 114 -11.61 7.98 20.48
CA PHE A 114 -10.45 8.05 19.58
C PHE A 114 -9.83 6.68 19.24
N ALA A 115 -10.09 5.62 20.02
CA ALA A 115 -9.60 4.25 19.74
C ALA A 115 -10.69 3.30 19.22
N GLY A 116 -11.91 3.78 18.96
CA GLY A 116 -13.01 2.98 18.40
C GLY A 116 -13.57 1.88 19.32
N GLY A 117 -13.10 1.78 20.56
CA GLY A 117 -13.56 0.80 21.55
C GLY A 117 -12.98 -0.62 21.40
N ASP A 118 -12.13 -0.88 20.42
CA ASP A 118 -11.54 -2.21 20.23
C ASP A 118 -10.23 -2.37 21.01
N GLY A 119 -10.23 -3.28 21.98
CA GLY A 119 -9.03 -3.88 22.57
C GLY A 119 -8.49 -3.23 23.84
N TYR A 120 -9.02 -2.10 24.32
CA TYR A 120 -8.48 -1.43 25.50
C TYR A 120 -9.53 -0.92 26.48
N ARG A 121 -9.29 -1.12 27.78
CA ARG A 121 -10.13 -0.61 28.86
C ARG A 121 -9.29 0.16 29.89
N VAL A 122 -9.91 1.19 30.48
CA VAL A 122 -9.35 1.87 31.65
C VAL A 122 -9.77 1.09 32.90
N ASP A 123 -8.82 0.46 33.58
CA ASP A 123 -9.04 -0.23 34.85
C ASP A 123 -8.43 0.57 36.01
N GLU A 124 -9.15 0.61 37.14
CA GLU A 124 -8.66 1.12 38.42
C GLU A 124 -8.34 -0.08 39.32
N HIS A 125 -7.07 -0.32 39.63
CA HIS A 125 -6.68 -1.38 40.57
C HIS A 125 -6.51 -0.79 41.96
N ASP A 126 -7.19 -1.38 42.96
CA ASP A 126 -6.99 -1.09 44.38
C ASP A 126 -5.59 -1.55 44.80
N GLY A 127 -4.63 -0.66 44.57
CA GLY A 127 -3.20 -0.85 44.75
C GLY A 127 -2.48 0.46 44.48
N SER A 128 -2.62 1.39 45.42
CA SER A 128 -2.02 2.73 45.42
C SER A 128 -0.62 2.79 44.81
N THR A 129 -0.49 3.43 43.65
CA THR A 129 0.80 3.93 43.14
C THR A 129 0.57 5.15 42.24
N LEU A 130 1.36 6.22 42.38
CA LEU A 130 1.33 7.39 41.50
C LEU A 130 1.93 7.07 40.13
N TYR A 131 1.14 6.38 39.35
CA TYR A 131 0.91 6.70 37.96
C TYR A 131 -0.60 6.68 37.83
N GLY A 132 -1.17 7.65 37.12
CA GLY A 132 -2.45 7.36 36.48
C GLY A 132 -2.20 6.32 35.44
N ASN A 133 -2.09 5.08 35.90
CA ASN A 133 -2.14 3.93 35.04
C ASN A 133 -3.59 3.87 34.60
N VAL A 134 -3.90 4.63 33.55
CA VAL A 134 -4.69 4.04 32.48
C VAL A 134 -3.81 2.92 31.94
N ALA A 135 -3.78 1.79 32.64
CA ALA A 135 -3.27 0.58 32.06
C ALA A 135 -4.35 0.19 31.06
N LEU A 136 -4.05 0.36 29.78
CA LEU A 136 -4.81 -0.29 28.74
C LEU A 136 -4.56 -1.79 28.92
N ARG A 137 -5.36 -2.44 29.77
CA ARG A 137 -5.43 -3.90 29.75
C ARG A 137 -6.24 -4.25 28.52
N GLU A 138 -5.63 -5.07 27.68
CA GLU A 138 -6.37 -5.93 26.78
C GLU A 138 -7.39 -6.63 27.68
N SER A 139 -8.68 -6.35 27.48
CA SER A 139 -9.73 -7.12 28.16
C SER A 139 -9.37 -8.57 27.98
N GLU A 140 -9.46 -9.40 29.02
CA GLU A 140 -9.23 -10.85 28.92
C GLU A 140 -10.10 -11.41 27.80
N ILE A 141 -9.57 -11.36 26.58
CA ILE A 141 -10.06 -12.05 25.42
C ILE A 141 -9.87 -13.48 25.85
N ARG A 142 -10.99 -14.11 26.21
CA ARG A 142 -11.10 -15.56 26.31
C ARG A 142 -10.32 -16.13 25.15
N ASP A 143 -9.16 -16.67 25.48
CA ASP A 143 -8.38 -17.62 24.72
C ASP A 143 -8.53 -17.50 23.20
N MET A 144 -7.80 -16.56 22.60
CA MET A 144 -7.47 -16.62 21.17
C MET A 144 -5.96 -16.45 21.01
N THR A 145 -5.25 -17.47 21.49
CA THR A 145 -3.90 -17.85 21.05
C THR A 145 -3.88 -18.29 19.57
N SER A 146 -4.67 -17.64 18.71
CA SER A 146 -4.52 -17.76 17.26
C SER A 146 -3.38 -16.82 16.88
N GLU A 147 -2.21 -17.38 16.55
CA GLU A 147 -1.23 -16.66 15.73
C GLU A 147 -1.99 -15.96 14.59
N LYS A 148 -1.83 -14.63 14.45
CA LYS A 148 -2.45 -13.93 13.31
C LYS A 148 -1.80 -14.46 12.04
N VAL A 149 -2.55 -15.29 11.33
CA VAL A 149 -2.11 -15.92 10.07
C VAL A 149 -2.04 -14.83 9.00
N HIS A 150 -0.82 -14.40 8.68
CA HIS A 150 -0.57 -13.42 7.60
C HIS A 150 -0.85 -13.99 6.21
N VAL A 151 -0.74 -15.31 6.06
CA VAL A 151 -0.87 -16.03 4.78
C VAL A 151 -1.71 -17.28 5.03
N GLU A 152 -2.90 -17.32 4.44
CA GLU A 152 -3.85 -18.41 4.59
C GLU A 152 -4.12 -19.06 3.23
N VAL A 153 -3.88 -20.38 3.11
CA VAL A 153 -4.25 -21.15 1.91
C VAL A 153 -5.64 -21.74 2.12
N CYS A 154 -6.59 -21.43 1.24
CA CYS A 154 -7.97 -21.89 1.36
C CYS A 154 -8.64 -22.07 -0.01
N LYS A 155 -9.88 -22.57 0.00
CA LYS A 155 -10.69 -22.72 -1.21
C LYS A 155 -11.51 -21.45 -1.48
N GLY A 156 -11.45 -20.97 -2.70
CA GLY A 156 -12.22 -19.85 -3.22
C GLY A 156 -13.48 -20.30 -3.95
N VAL A 157 -13.97 -19.42 -4.83
CA VAL A 157 -15.15 -19.66 -5.67
C VAL A 157 -14.94 -20.91 -6.52
N ASN A 158 -15.98 -21.74 -6.62
CA ASN A 158 -15.96 -23.03 -7.34
C ASN A 158 -14.85 -24.01 -6.87
N GLY A 159 -14.34 -23.86 -5.64
CA GLY A 159 -13.34 -24.77 -5.08
C GLY A 159 -11.92 -24.58 -5.64
N LEU A 160 -11.64 -23.48 -6.35
CA LEU A 160 -10.29 -23.14 -6.79
C LEU A 160 -9.41 -22.79 -5.58
N ASP A 161 -8.15 -23.20 -5.62
CA ASP A 161 -7.19 -22.84 -4.58
C ASP A 161 -6.84 -21.36 -4.63
N LYS A 162 -6.88 -20.71 -3.47
CA LYS A 162 -6.46 -19.32 -3.29
C LYS A 162 -5.63 -19.15 -2.02
N VAL A 163 -4.89 -18.06 -2.00
CA VAL A 163 -4.13 -17.58 -0.86
C VAL A 163 -4.71 -16.24 -0.45
N VAL A 164 -4.97 -16.06 0.84
CA VAL A 164 -5.38 -14.79 1.43
C VAL A 164 -4.22 -14.22 2.21
N LEU A 165 -3.79 -13.02 1.83
CA LEU A 165 -2.79 -12.23 2.53
C LEU A 165 -3.51 -11.26 3.47
N ARG A 166 -3.04 -11.15 4.71
CA ARG A 166 -3.63 -10.27 5.73
C ARG A 166 -2.54 -9.50 6.45
N GLU A 167 -2.75 -8.20 6.60
CA GLU A 167 -1.91 -7.34 7.42
C GLU A 167 -2.58 -6.98 8.75
N ILE A 168 -1.76 -6.65 9.74
CA ILE A 168 -2.21 -6.45 11.14
C ILE A 168 -3.25 -5.33 11.25
N ARG A 169 -3.14 -4.32 10.37
CA ARG A 169 -4.04 -3.17 10.29
C ARG A 169 -5.39 -3.46 9.63
N GLY A 170 -5.60 -4.66 9.08
CA GLY A 170 -6.89 -5.06 8.49
C GLY A 170 -6.92 -5.09 6.96
N SER A 171 -5.91 -4.52 6.28
CA SER A 171 -5.78 -4.68 4.83
C SER A 171 -5.63 -6.14 4.45
N SER A 172 -6.14 -6.50 3.27
CA SER A 172 -6.06 -7.89 2.79
C SER A 172 -5.96 -7.98 1.27
N ALA A 173 -5.47 -9.11 0.77
CA ALA A 173 -5.49 -9.42 -0.67
C ALA A 173 -5.79 -10.90 -0.90
N GLU A 174 -6.46 -11.21 -2.02
CA GLU A 174 -6.74 -12.60 -2.42
C GLU A 174 -6.04 -12.94 -3.74
N VAL A 175 -5.27 -14.03 -3.74
CA VAL A 175 -4.49 -14.52 -4.89
C VAL A 175 -4.93 -15.94 -5.24
N TYR A 176 -5.56 -16.13 -6.39
CA TYR A 176 -5.87 -17.48 -6.88
C TYR A 176 -4.63 -18.12 -7.48
N LEU A 177 -4.40 -19.41 -7.17
CA LEU A 177 -3.34 -20.18 -7.82
C LEU A 177 -3.64 -20.35 -9.31
N TYR A 178 -4.92 -20.41 -9.68
CA TYR A 178 -5.31 -20.31 -11.08
C TYR A 178 -5.01 -18.90 -11.61
N GLY A 179 -4.12 -18.82 -12.59
CA GLY A 179 -3.64 -17.61 -13.23
C GLY A 179 -2.57 -16.83 -12.45
N GLY A 180 -2.19 -17.26 -11.24
CA GLY A 180 -1.38 -16.44 -10.34
C GLY A 180 -2.07 -15.10 -10.06
N HIS A 181 -3.39 -15.15 -9.89
CA HIS A 181 -4.29 -14.05 -10.21
C HIS A 181 -4.75 -13.34 -8.93
N VAL A 182 -4.34 -12.09 -8.75
CA VAL A 182 -4.84 -11.27 -7.64
C VAL A 182 -6.26 -10.81 -7.96
N THR A 183 -7.24 -11.16 -7.14
CA THR A 183 -8.67 -10.90 -7.39
C THR A 183 -9.32 -9.95 -6.40
N SER A 184 -8.67 -9.68 -5.26
CA SER A 184 -9.14 -8.73 -4.27
C SER A 184 -7.96 -8.05 -3.61
N TRP A 185 -8.11 -6.76 -3.31
CA TRP A 185 -7.19 -5.97 -2.51
C TRP A 185 -8.00 -4.94 -1.73
N LYS A 186 -8.05 -5.11 -0.41
CA LYS A 186 -8.84 -4.26 0.48
C LYS A 186 -7.95 -3.42 1.37
N ASN A 187 -8.34 -2.16 1.57
CA ASN A 187 -7.70 -1.30 2.56
C ASN A 187 -8.06 -1.73 3.99
N ASP A 188 -7.51 -1.03 4.99
CA ASP A 188 -7.78 -1.26 6.42
C ASP A 188 -9.23 -0.97 6.84
N HIS A 189 -10.00 -0.27 6.02
CA HIS A 189 -11.44 -0.07 6.19
C HIS A 189 -12.31 -1.14 5.49
N GLY A 190 -11.69 -2.14 4.85
CA GLY A 190 -12.39 -3.20 4.13
C GLY A 190 -12.95 -2.79 2.76
N GLU A 191 -12.64 -1.58 2.28
CA GLU A 191 -13.02 -1.12 0.95
C GLU A 191 -12.24 -1.90 -0.12
N GLU A 192 -12.95 -2.42 -1.11
CA GLU A 192 -12.36 -3.09 -2.26
C GLU A 192 -11.75 -2.08 -3.25
N LEU A 193 -10.48 -2.30 -3.58
CA LEU A 193 -9.67 -1.43 -4.44
C LEU A 193 -9.51 -1.99 -5.85
N LEU A 194 -9.74 -3.29 -6.05
CA LEU A 194 -9.73 -3.93 -7.37
C LEU A 194 -11.14 -4.26 -7.85
N PHE A 195 -11.40 -4.04 -9.12
CA PHE A 195 -12.66 -4.44 -9.74
C PHE A 195 -12.60 -5.90 -10.18
N VAL A 196 -13.61 -6.69 -9.81
CA VAL A 196 -13.89 -8.00 -10.39
C VAL A 196 -15.34 -8.03 -10.85
N SER A 197 -15.57 -8.46 -12.08
CA SER A 197 -16.91 -8.54 -12.66
C SER A 197 -17.79 -9.49 -11.84
N SER A 198 -19.05 -9.10 -11.62
CA SER A 198 -20.05 -9.97 -11.00
C SER A 198 -20.40 -11.19 -11.85
N LYS A 199 -20.13 -11.13 -13.17
CA LYS A 199 -20.26 -12.25 -14.12
C LYS A 199 -18.95 -12.99 -14.36
N ALA A 200 -17.89 -12.70 -13.61
CA ALA A 200 -16.59 -13.34 -13.79
C ALA A 200 -16.68 -14.86 -13.63
N ILE A 201 -16.05 -15.59 -14.54
CA ILE A 201 -16.05 -17.05 -14.54
C ILE A 201 -14.81 -17.55 -13.79
N PHE A 202 -15.00 -18.04 -12.57
CA PHE A 202 -13.96 -18.70 -11.77
C PHE A 202 -13.86 -20.17 -12.16
N ARG A 203 -13.49 -20.47 -13.41
CA ARG A 203 -13.37 -21.84 -13.90
C ARG A 203 -12.41 -21.97 -15.09
N PRO A 204 -11.41 -22.86 -15.03
CA PRO A 204 -10.60 -23.21 -16.18
C PRO A 204 -11.45 -23.71 -17.36
N PRO A 205 -11.04 -23.44 -18.62
CA PRO A 205 -9.81 -22.75 -19.02
C PRO A 205 -9.96 -21.22 -19.14
N LYS A 206 -11.10 -20.62 -18.74
CA LYS A 206 -11.35 -19.19 -18.92
C LYS A 206 -10.64 -18.36 -17.85
N ALA A 207 -10.00 -17.27 -18.27
CA ALA A 207 -9.39 -16.31 -17.36
C ALA A 207 -10.46 -15.60 -16.51
N ILE A 208 -10.11 -15.21 -15.29
CA ILE A 208 -11.00 -14.47 -14.39
C ILE A 208 -11.10 -13.01 -14.89
N ARG A 209 -12.33 -12.48 -14.99
CA ARG A 209 -12.60 -11.11 -15.44
C ARG A 209 -12.46 -10.12 -14.29
N GLY A 210 -11.33 -9.42 -14.25
CA GLY A 210 -11.02 -8.39 -13.25
C GLY A 210 -9.78 -8.72 -12.43
N GLY A 211 -9.52 -7.96 -11.36
CA GLY A 211 -8.34 -8.12 -10.52
C GLY A 211 -7.05 -7.73 -11.25
N ILE A 212 -6.04 -8.60 -11.21
CA ILE A 212 -4.76 -8.40 -11.91
C ILE A 212 -4.40 -9.68 -12.69
N PRO A 213 -5.01 -9.92 -13.86
CA PRO A 213 -4.58 -10.96 -14.78
C PRO A 213 -3.15 -10.70 -15.27
N ILE A 214 -2.37 -11.78 -15.40
CA ILE A 214 -1.01 -11.75 -15.95
C ILE A 214 -1.05 -12.03 -17.47
N CYS A 215 -0.62 -11.05 -18.27
CA CYS A 215 -0.44 -11.23 -19.71
C CYS A 215 0.98 -11.72 -19.98
N PHE A 216 1.14 -13.00 -20.33
CA PHE A 216 2.43 -13.61 -20.70
C PHE A 216 2.19 -14.88 -21.51
N PRO A 217 2.98 -15.14 -22.57
CA PRO A 217 4.13 -14.36 -23.08
C PRO A 217 3.76 -13.32 -24.15
N GLN A 218 2.47 -13.03 -24.29
CA GLN A 218 1.94 -12.12 -25.29
C GLN A 218 0.98 -11.13 -24.66
N PHE A 219 1.01 -9.87 -25.10
CA PHE A 219 -0.02 -8.88 -24.83
C PHE A 219 -0.99 -8.81 -26.01
N SER A 220 -2.30 -8.76 -25.72
CA SER A 220 -3.36 -8.70 -26.72
C SER A 220 -3.14 -9.75 -27.84
N ASN A 221 -3.43 -9.40 -29.09
CA ASN A 221 -3.23 -10.22 -30.29
C ASN A 221 -1.91 -9.92 -31.03
N HIS A 222 -0.84 -9.53 -30.32
CA HIS A 222 0.43 -9.12 -30.94
C HIS A 222 1.22 -10.27 -31.60
N GLY A 223 0.80 -11.52 -31.41
CA GLY A 223 1.43 -12.69 -32.00
C GLY A 223 0.42 -13.82 -32.22
N SER A 224 0.92 -15.04 -32.40
CA SER A 224 0.13 -16.20 -32.80
C SER A 224 -0.58 -16.93 -31.65
N LEU A 225 -0.35 -16.52 -30.41
CA LEU A 225 -1.01 -17.12 -29.25
C LEU A 225 -2.39 -16.52 -29.03
N GLU A 226 -3.21 -17.22 -28.24
CA GLU A 226 -4.45 -16.68 -27.70
C GLU A 226 -4.23 -15.28 -27.09
N PRO A 227 -5.22 -14.38 -27.18
CA PRO A 227 -5.07 -13.03 -26.67
C PRO A 227 -4.58 -13.00 -25.23
N HIS A 228 -3.54 -12.20 -24.98
CA HIS A 228 -2.85 -12.06 -23.70
C HIS A 228 -2.05 -13.29 -23.21
N GLY A 229 -1.77 -14.24 -24.11
CA GLY A 229 -1.01 -15.44 -23.79
C GLY A 229 -1.77 -16.41 -22.90
N PHE A 230 -1.04 -17.22 -22.13
CA PHE A 230 -1.61 -18.35 -21.39
C PHE A 230 -1.38 -18.30 -19.88
N ALA A 231 -0.50 -17.44 -19.35
CA ALA A 231 -0.16 -17.43 -17.92
C ALA A 231 -1.39 -17.31 -16.99
N ARG A 232 -2.34 -16.43 -17.34
CA ARG A 232 -3.63 -16.25 -16.65
C ARG A 232 -4.60 -17.44 -16.76
N ASN A 233 -4.30 -18.42 -17.61
CA ASN A 233 -5.11 -19.60 -17.87
C ASN A 233 -4.47 -20.90 -17.35
N ARG A 234 -3.37 -20.81 -16.59
CA ARG A 234 -2.66 -21.96 -16.00
C ARG A 234 -2.77 -21.97 -14.49
N VAL A 235 -2.68 -23.13 -13.87
CA VAL A 235 -2.55 -23.24 -12.41
C VAL A 235 -1.08 -23.09 -12.05
N TRP A 236 -0.80 -22.16 -11.14
CA TRP A 236 0.51 -21.90 -10.58
C TRP A 236 0.71 -22.72 -9.31
N SER A 237 1.97 -23.07 -9.03
CA SER A 237 2.34 -23.74 -7.77
C SER A 237 2.88 -22.71 -6.78
N ILE A 238 2.68 -22.94 -5.49
CA ILE A 238 3.39 -22.19 -4.44
C ILE A 238 4.88 -22.60 -4.50
N ASP A 239 5.79 -21.63 -4.60
CA ASP A 239 7.23 -21.87 -4.59
C ASP A 239 7.70 -21.95 -3.14
N SER A 240 8.00 -23.16 -2.65
CA SER A 240 8.42 -23.39 -1.25
C SER A 240 9.87 -23.00 -0.99
N GLU A 241 10.70 -22.88 -2.03
CA GLU A 241 12.12 -22.54 -1.93
C GLU A 241 12.46 -21.37 -2.89
N PRO A 242 11.82 -20.20 -2.70
CA PRO A 242 12.05 -19.08 -3.59
C PRO A 242 13.49 -18.59 -3.43
N PRO A 243 14.20 -18.26 -4.53
CA PRO A 243 15.52 -17.64 -4.44
C PRO A 243 15.46 -16.37 -3.57
N PRO A 244 16.45 -16.12 -2.71
CA PRO A 244 16.42 -14.98 -1.80
C PRO A 244 16.19 -13.67 -2.57
N PHE A 245 15.20 -12.90 -2.13
CA PHE A 245 14.93 -11.60 -2.70
C PHE A 245 15.99 -10.61 -2.20
N PRO A 246 16.53 -9.73 -3.06
CA PRO A 246 17.55 -8.76 -2.65
C PRO A 246 17.03 -7.68 -1.67
N LEU A 247 15.70 -7.61 -1.46
CA LEU A 247 15.07 -6.70 -0.52
C LEU A 247 14.57 -7.50 0.69
N ASN A 248 15.14 -7.22 1.86
CA ASN A 248 14.57 -7.63 3.15
C ASN A 248 13.24 -6.89 3.34
N SER A 249 12.16 -7.45 2.79
CA SER A 249 10.82 -7.01 3.14
C SER A 249 10.54 -7.50 4.56
N SER A 250 10.26 -6.58 5.48
CA SER A 250 9.75 -6.91 6.81
C SER A 250 8.31 -7.43 6.77
N SER A 251 7.64 -7.37 5.61
CA SER A 251 6.29 -7.91 5.44
C SER A 251 6.29 -9.42 5.60
N LYS A 252 5.37 -9.89 6.44
CA LYS A 252 5.07 -11.32 6.65
C LYS A 252 3.93 -11.79 5.75
N ALA A 253 3.22 -10.87 5.08
CA ALA A 253 2.07 -11.16 4.23
C ALA A 253 2.48 -11.20 2.75
N PHE A 254 3.20 -12.25 2.36
CA PHE A 254 3.57 -12.49 0.96
C PHE A 254 3.42 -13.95 0.55
N ILE A 255 3.32 -14.17 -0.76
CA ILE A 255 3.34 -15.49 -1.36
C ILE A 255 4.24 -15.49 -2.59
N ASP A 256 5.02 -16.56 -2.75
CA ASP A 256 5.78 -16.84 -3.97
C ASP A 256 5.09 -17.94 -4.75
N LEU A 257 4.84 -17.67 -6.02
CA LEU A 257 4.25 -18.60 -6.98
C LEU A 257 5.24 -18.87 -8.11
N ILE A 258 5.16 -20.06 -8.70
CA ILE A 258 5.95 -20.45 -9.86
C ILE A 258 5.08 -21.11 -10.91
N LEU A 259 5.29 -20.68 -12.15
CA LEU A 259 4.77 -21.29 -13.37
C LEU A 259 5.94 -21.85 -14.19
N LYS A 260 5.82 -23.12 -14.56
CA LYS A 260 6.71 -23.82 -15.48
C LYS A 260 5.88 -24.29 -16.68
N PRO A 261 6.46 -24.39 -17.88
CA PRO A 261 5.73 -24.85 -19.06
C PRO A 261 5.25 -26.29 -18.86
N SER A 262 3.99 -26.54 -19.20
CA SER A 262 3.45 -27.88 -19.38
C SER A 262 3.82 -28.44 -20.76
N GLU A 263 3.61 -29.74 -20.98
CA GLU A 263 3.76 -30.35 -22.31
C GLU A 263 2.84 -29.71 -23.37
N GLU A 264 1.68 -29.19 -22.96
CA GLU A 264 0.77 -28.48 -23.86
C GLU A 264 1.30 -27.09 -24.22
N ASP A 265 1.88 -26.39 -23.26
CA ASP A 265 2.50 -25.09 -23.50
C ASP A 265 3.65 -25.22 -24.50
N LEU A 266 4.51 -26.23 -24.33
CA LEU A 266 5.64 -26.48 -25.24
C LEU A 266 5.20 -26.82 -26.68
N LYS A 267 3.97 -27.29 -26.90
CA LYS A 267 3.42 -27.50 -28.25
C LYS A 267 3.04 -26.18 -28.94
N THR A 268 2.58 -25.19 -28.17
CA THR A 268 2.09 -23.91 -28.70
C THR A 268 3.17 -22.83 -28.69
N TRP A 269 4.03 -22.85 -27.69
CA TRP A 269 5.15 -21.94 -27.50
C TRP A 269 6.38 -22.75 -27.02
N PRO A 270 7.24 -23.24 -27.95
CA PRO A 270 8.28 -24.23 -27.67
C PRO A 270 9.52 -23.61 -27.00
N HIS A 271 9.30 -22.99 -25.85
CA HIS A 271 10.33 -22.37 -25.02
C HIS A 271 10.19 -22.82 -23.57
N SER A 272 11.30 -23.27 -22.99
CA SER A 272 11.41 -23.58 -21.58
C SER A 272 11.69 -22.30 -20.79
N PHE A 273 10.90 -22.08 -19.74
CA PHE A 273 11.02 -20.93 -18.86
C PHE A 273 10.73 -21.31 -17.41
N GLU A 274 11.19 -20.48 -16.48
CA GLU A 274 10.65 -20.42 -15.13
C GLU A 274 10.09 -19.02 -14.89
N PHE A 275 8.81 -18.92 -14.59
CA PHE A 275 8.18 -17.66 -14.23
C PHE A 275 7.81 -17.69 -12.75
N ARG A 276 8.54 -16.92 -11.94
CA ARG A 276 8.22 -16.69 -10.52
C ARG A 276 7.46 -15.37 -10.35
N LEU A 277 6.42 -15.40 -9.53
CA LEU A 277 5.62 -14.24 -9.15
C LEU A 277 5.59 -14.15 -7.62
N ARG A 278 6.10 -13.04 -7.08
CA ARG A 278 5.88 -12.68 -5.68
C ARG A 278 4.74 -11.68 -5.58
N VAL A 279 3.76 -11.97 -4.75
CA VAL A 279 2.72 -11.01 -4.33
C VAL A 279 2.95 -10.68 -2.86
N THR A 280 3.00 -9.40 -2.53
CA THR A 280 3.26 -8.91 -1.17
C THR A 280 2.24 -7.84 -0.82
N LEU A 281 1.60 -8.00 0.34
CA LEU A 281 0.83 -6.94 0.98
C LEU A 281 1.72 -6.27 2.02
N GLY A 282 2.04 -4.99 1.79
CA GLY A 282 2.88 -4.20 2.68
C GLY A 282 2.13 -3.78 3.94
N PRO A 283 2.85 -3.47 5.04
CA PRO A 283 2.25 -3.07 6.31
C PRO A 283 1.46 -1.74 6.22
N GLY A 284 1.70 -0.94 5.18
CA GLY A 284 0.92 0.26 4.87
C GLY A 284 -0.36 0.00 4.05
N GLY A 285 -0.63 -1.26 3.70
CA GLY A 285 -1.72 -1.65 2.82
C GLY A 285 -1.40 -1.57 1.33
N ASP A 286 -0.16 -1.22 0.96
CA ASP A 286 0.33 -1.25 -0.42
C ASP A 286 0.42 -2.68 -0.97
N LEU A 287 0.09 -2.87 -2.24
CA LEU A 287 0.12 -4.16 -2.91
C LEU A 287 1.25 -4.19 -3.95
N MET A 288 2.17 -5.13 -3.81
CA MET A 288 3.34 -5.26 -4.68
C MET A 288 3.36 -6.61 -5.39
N LEU A 289 3.59 -6.57 -6.70
CA LEU A 289 3.78 -7.75 -7.55
C LEU A 289 5.17 -7.68 -8.20
N ILE A 290 5.94 -8.75 -8.09
CA ILE A 290 7.25 -8.86 -8.73
C ILE A 290 7.31 -10.15 -9.55
N SER A 291 7.45 -10.00 -10.85
CA SER A 291 7.62 -11.08 -11.82
C SER A 291 9.09 -11.24 -12.15
N ARG A 292 9.57 -12.48 -12.12
CA ARG A 292 10.90 -12.89 -12.57
C ARG A 292 10.76 -14.01 -13.56
N ILE A 293 11.16 -13.78 -14.81
CA ILE A 293 11.06 -14.74 -15.89
C ILE A 293 12.46 -15.10 -16.34
N ARG A 294 12.82 -16.38 -16.23
CA ARG A 294 14.12 -16.89 -16.63
C ARG A 294 13.98 -17.79 -17.84
N ASN A 295 14.87 -17.62 -18.82
CA ASN A 295 15.00 -18.55 -19.92
C ASN A 295 15.77 -19.79 -19.46
N THR A 296 15.12 -20.96 -19.50
CA THR A 296 15.70 -22.25 -19.08
C THR A 296 15.87 -23.22 -20.24
N ASN A 297 15.83 -22.74 -21.48
CA ASN A 297 16.14 -23.53 -22.66
C ASN A 297 17.53 -24.19 -22.54
N THR A 298 17.57 -25.50 -22.69
CA THR A 298 18.82 -26.29 -22.75
C THR A 298 19.38 -26.38 -24.17
N ASP A 299 18.59 -26.02 -25.18
CA ASP A 299 18.96 -26.03 -26.60
C ASP A 299 19.71 -24.77 -27.07
N GLY A 300 20.01 -23.86 -26.14
CA GLY A 300 20.74 -22.63 -26.44
C GLY A 300 19.91 -21.52 -27.10
N LYS A 301 18.59 -21.67 -27.25
CA LYS A 301 17.75 -20.67 -27.92
C LYS A 301 17.29 -19.53 -26.99
N ALA A 302 17.38 -18.30 -27.50
CA ALA A 302 16.70 -17.16 -26.92
C ALA A 302 15.19 -17.21 -27.23
N PHE A 303 14.38 -16.52 -26.42
CA PHE A 303 12.99 -16.24 -26.75
C PHE A 303 12.64 -14.79 -26.43
N SER A 304 11.60 -14.30 -27.10
CA SER A 304 11.05 -12.97 -26.88
C SER A 304 9.61 -13.05 -26.38
N PHE A 305 9.21 -12.09 -25.54
CA PHE A 305 7.87 -12.01 -25.00
C PHE A 305 7.45 -10.56 -24.76
N THR A 306 6.15 -10.34 -24.67
CA THR A 306 5.55 -9.10 -24.13
C THR A 306 4.86 -9.43 -22.81
N PHE A 307 4.67 -8.42 -21.97
CA PHE A 307 4.19 -8.60 -20.61
C PHE A 307 3.25 -7.48 -20.18
N ALA A 308 2.22 -7.79 -19.39
CA ALA A 308 1.45 -6.78 -18.66
C ALA A 308 0.84 -7.32 -17.37
N TYR A 309 0.81 -6.47 -16.35
CA TYR A 309 -0.11 -6.62 -15.21
C TYR A 309 -1.43 -5.92 -15.56
N HIS A 310 -2.45 -6.67 -15.96
CA HIS A 310 -3.70 -6.12 -16.50
C HIS A 310 -4.63 -5.61 -15.38
N THR A 311 -4.17 -4.63 -14.58
CA THR A 311 -4.81 -4.22 -13.32
C THR A 311 -6.15 -3.53 -13.54
N TYR A 312 -7.22 -4.05 -12.93
CA TYR A 312 -8.55 -3.46 -12.90
C TYR A 312 -8.76 -2.70 -11.58
N PHE A 313 -8.71 -1.38 -11.60
CA PHE A 313 -9.05 -0.57 -10.42
C PHE A 313 -10.56 -0.49 -10.26
N SER A 314 -11.03 -0.71 -9.03
CA SER A 314 -12.41 -0.37 -8.63
C SER A 314 -12.48 1.14 -8.47
N VAL A 315 -13.32 1.81 -9.25
CA VAL A 315 -13.52 3.27 -9.20
C VAL A 315 -14.97 3.61 -8.86
N SER A 316 -15.22 4.83 -8.42
CA SER A 316 -16.56 5.34 -8.09
C SER A 316 -17.48 5.39 -9.31
N ASP A 317 -17.18 6.28 -10.25
CA ASP A 317 -17.79 6.45 -11.56
C ASP A 317 -16.68 6.86 -12.54
N ILE A 318 -16.60 6.20 -13.70
CA ILE A 318 -15.58 6.44 -14.72
C ILE A 318 -15.55 7.89 -15.21
N SER A 319 -16.69 8.61 -15.14
CA SER A 319 -16.78 10.04 -15.47
C SER A 319 -16.13 10.96 -14.44
N GLU A 320 -15.96 10.50 -13.19
CA GLU A 320 -15.30 11.21 -12.08
C GLU A 320 -13.83 10.80 -11.93
N VAL A 321 -13.29 10.04 -12.89
CA VAL A 321 -11.92 9.52 -12.88
C VAL A 321 -11.06 10.19 -13.94
N ARG A 322 -9.81 10.49 -13.57
CA ARG A 322 -8.79 10.88 -14.53
C ARG A 322 -7.44 10.21 -14.25
N VAL A 323 -6.63 10.04 -15.29
CA VAL A 323 -5.27 9.52 -15.18
C VAL A 323 -4.26 10.63 -15.47
N GLU A 324 -3.28 10.77 -14.58
CA GLU A 324 -2.19 11.73 -14.67
C GLU A 324 -0.82 11.03 -14.76
N GLY A 325 0.14 11.69 -15.41
CA GLY A 325 1.49 11.19 -15.68
C GLY A 325 1.68 10.56 -17.07
N LEU A 326 0.69 10.72 -17.95
CA LEU A 326 0.68 10.21 -19.33
C LEU A 326 0.55 11.32 -20.39
N GLU A 327 0.53 12.58 -19.94
CA GLU A 327 0.40 13.77 -20.76
C GLU A 327 1.60 13.86 -21.72
N THR A 328 1.38 14.36 -22.94
CA THR A 328 2.42 14.58 -23.96
C THR A 328 3.14 13.33 -24.47
N LEU A 329 2.74 12.13 -24.03
CA LEU A 329 3.36 10.87 -24.45
C LEU A 329 2.75 10.35 -25.74
N ASP A 330 3.56 9.64 -26.51
CA ASP A 330 3.08 8.85 -27.63
C ASP A 330 2.29 7.64 -27.13
N TYR A 331 1.20 7.31 -27.81
CA TYR A 331 0.44 6.08 -27.60
C TYR A 331 0.06 5.40 -28.91
N LEU A 332 -0.15 4.09 -28.84
CA LEU A 332 -0.79 3.31 -29.90
C LEU A 332 -2.27 3.14 -29.56
N ASP A 333 -3.17 3.48 -30.48
CA ASP A 333 -4.62 3.35 -30.28
C ASP A 333 -5.14 2.05 -30.88
N ASN A 334 -5.53 1.08 -30.04
CA ASN A 334 -6.06 -0.20 -30.51
C ASN A 334 -7.41 -0.07 -31.22
N LEU A 335 -8.16 1.03 -31.01
CA LEU A 335 -9.41 1.31 -31.71
C LEU A 335 -9.17 1.88 -33.12
N GLN A 336 -7.97 2.40 -33.37
CA GLN A 336 -7.53 2.96 -34.65
C GLN A 336 -6.39 2.14 -35.26
N ASN A 337 -6.53 0.81 -35.25
CA ASN A 337 -5.56 -0.12 -35.87
C ASN A 337 -4.11 0.05 -35.37
N LYS A 338 -3.92 0.46 -34.11
CA LYS A 338 -2.60 0.72 -33.49
C LYS A 338 -1.83 1.87 -34.15
N GLU A 339 -2.55 2.82 -34.76
CA GLU A 339 -1.94 4.07 -35.20
C GLU A 339 -1.34 4.82 -33.99
N ARG A 340 -0.22 5.49 -34.25
CA ARG A 340 0.53 6.24 -33.23
C ARG A 340 0.04 7.68 -33.20
N PHE A 341 -0.31 8.14 -32.00
CA PHE A 341 -0.69 9.52 -31.71
C PHE A 341 0.12 10.03 -30.52
N THR A 342 0.03 11.33 -30.25
CA THR A 342 0.62 11.98 -29.07
C THR A 342 -0.49 12.60 -28.23
N GLU A 343 -0.52 12.29 -26.93
CA GLU A 343 -1.55 12.81 -26.02
C GLU A 343 -1.40 14.33 -25.82
N GLN A 344 -2.51 15.06 -25.92
CA GLN A 344 -2.52 16.52 -25.85
C GLN A 344 -3.30 17.04 -24.64
N GLY A 345 -4.07 16.20 -23.96
CA GLY A 345 -4.80 16.59 -22.75
C GLY A 345 -3.90 16.76 -21.53
N ASP A 346 -4.32 17.63 -20.61
CA ASP A 346 -3.68 17.82 -19.29
C ASP A 346 -3.87 16.61 -18.36
N ALA A 347 -4.84 15.74 -18.67
CA ALA A 347 -5.09 14.46 -18.03
C ALA A 347 -5.93 13.58 -18.97
N ILE A 348 -5.87 12.26 -18.76
CA ILE A 348 -6.74 11.33 -19.50
C ILE A 348 -8.10 11.29 -18.81
N THR A 349 -9.15 11.60 -19.55
CA THR A 349 -10.56 11.53 -19.12
C THR A 349 -11.33 10.57 -20.03
N PHE A 350 -12.54 10.17 -19.62
CA PHE A 350 -13.27 9.08 -20.24
C PHE A 350 -14.68 9.50 -20.64
N GLU A 351 -14.90 9.69 -21.94
CA GLU A 351 -16.21 9.98 -22.53
C GLU A 351 -16.66 8.92 -23.54
N SER A 352 -15.80 7.92 -23.80
CA SER A 352 -16.02 6.83 -24.75
C SER A 352 -15.14 5.63 -24.43
N GLU A 353 -15.20 4.58 -25.26
CA GLU A 353 -14.23 3.48 -25.22
C GLU A 353 -12.80 4.01 -25.36
N VAL A 354 -11.90 3.51 -24.52
CA VAL A 354 -10.47 3.80 -24.56
C VAL A 354 -9.72 2.47 -24.55
N ASP A 355 -8.76 2.32 -25.45
CA ASP A 355 -7.87 1.15 -25.54
C ASP A 355 -6.51 1.62 -26.07
N LYS A 356 -5.75 2.30 -25.21
CA LYS A 356 -4.51 3.02 -25.58
C LYS A 356 -3.29 2.40 -24.89
N ILE A 357 -2.21 2.22 -25.65
CA ILE A 357 -0.91 1.77 -25.15
C ILE A 357 0.05 2.96 -25.16
N TYR A 358 0.27 3.60 -24.01
CA TYR A 358 1.23 4.69 -23.84
C TYR A 358 2.65 4.14 -23.76
N LEU A 359 3.56 4.78 -24.50
CA LEU A 359 4.91 4.32 -24.75
C LEU A 359 5.92 5.04 -23.85
N SER A 360 6.94 4.33 -23.38
CA SER A 360 8.06 4.93 -22.61
C SER A 360 7.58 5.80 -21.44
N THR A 361 6.58 5.31 -20.70
CA THR A 361 5.88 6.03 -19.64
C THR A 361 6.74 6.17 -18.39
N PRO A 362 6.52 7.23 -17.57
CA PRO A 362 7.15 7.38 -16.28
C PRO A 362 6.96 6.15 -15.37
N THR A 363 7.80 6.03 -14.35
CA THR A 363 7.69 4.95 -13.37
C THR A 363 6.53 5.13 -12.39
N LYS A 364 5.86 6.27 -12.39
CA LYS A 364 4.72 6.59 -11.51
C LYS A 364 3.57 7.13 -12.35
N ILE A 365 2.38 6.55 -12.17
CA ILE A 365 1.11 6.98 -12.79
C ILE A 365 0.09 7.16 -11.67
N ALA A 366 -0.72 8.21 -11.74
CA ALA A 366 -1.76 8.50 -10.76
C ALA A 366 -3.14 8.35 -11.39
N ILE A 367 -4.06 7.66 -10.71
CA ILE A 367 -5.47 7.57 -11.08
C ILE A 367 -6.26 8.27 -9.99
N LEU A 368 -6.85 9.41 -10.30
CA LEU A 368 -7.61 10.22 -9.38
C LEU A 368 -9.09 9.87 -9.51
N ASP A 369 -9.71 9.52 -8.40
CA ASP A 369 -11.14 9.23 -8.25
C ASP A 369 -11.73 10.35 -7.38
N HIS A 370 -12.33 11.35 -8.05
CA HIS A 370 -12.75 12.60 -7.41
C HIS A 370 -13.91 12.39 -6.43
N GLU A 371 -14.88 11.54 -6.79
CA GLU A 371 -16.04 11.26 -5.96
C GLU A 371 -15.64 10.59 -4.64
N LYS A 372 -14.75 9.58 -4.67
CA LYS A 372 -14.22 8.95 -3.45
C LYS A 372 -13.07 9.71 -2.81
N LYS A 373 -12.63 10.84 -3.40
CA LYS A 373 -11.52 11.66 -2.90
C LYS A 373 -10.27 10.84 -2.62
N ARG A 374 -9.94 9.93 -3.54
CA ARG A 374 -8.77 9.05 -3.41
C ARG A 374 -7.98 9.00 -4.72
N THR A 375 -6.70 8.70 -4.58
CA THR A 375 -5.78 8.54 -5.70
C THR A 375 -5.12 7.18 -5.59
N PHE A 376 -5.29 6.35 -6.62
CA PHE A 376 -4.43 5.19 -6.80
C PHE A 376 -3.10 5.65 -7.39
N VAL A 377 -2.01 5.17 -6.81
CA VAL A 377 -0.66 5.41 -7.33
C VAL A 377 -0.06 4.09 -7.76
N LEU A 378 0.14 3.97 -9.07
CA LEU A 378 0.83 2.87 -9.73
C LEU A 378 2.30 3.22 -9.86
N ARG A 379 3.19 2.40 -9.29
CA ARG A 379 4.64 2.46 -9.52
C ARG A 379 5.11 1.23 -10.27
N LYS A 380 5.98 1.42 -11.26
CA LYS A 380 6.49 0.34 -12.11
C LYS A 380 8.00 0.41 -12.33
N ASP A 381 8.63 -0.76 -12.40
CA ASP A 381 10.05 -0.96 -12.73
C ASP A 381 10.19 -2.14 -13.71
N GLY A 382 11.10 -2.02 -14.68
CA GLY A 382 11.27 -3.01 -15.76
C GLY A 382 10.11 -3.08 -16.77
N LEU A 383 9.14 -2.17 -16.69
CA LEU A 383 7.92 -2.11 -17.50
C LEU A 383 7.84 -0.72 -18.15
N PRO A 384 8.33 -0.55 -19.39
CA PRO A 384 8.47 0.76 -20.02
C PRO A 384 7.13 1.37 -20.48
N ASP A 385 6.10 0.57 -20.68
CA ASP A 385 4.83 1.00 -21.28
C ASP A 385 3.71 1.01 -20.22
N ALA A 386 2.60 1.68 -20.53
CA ALA A 386 1.37 1.56 -19.76
C ALA A 386 0.15 1.47 -20.67
N VAL A 387 -0.82 0.62 -20.32
CA VAL A 387 -2.08 0.52 -21.06
C VAL A 387 -3.19 1.17 -20.25
N VAL A 388 -4.04 1.95 -20.90
CA VAL A 388 -5.27 2.48 -20.32
C VAL A 388 -6.44 1.92 -21.10
N TRP A 389 -7.34 1.22 -20.40
CA TRP A 389 -8.49 0.57 -21.02
C TRP A 389 -9.77 0.73 -20.22
N ASN A 390 -10.84 1.12 -20.92
CA ASN A 390 -12.22 1.00 -20.45
C ASN A 390 -13.08 0.57 -21.64
N PRO A 391 -13.88 -0.51 -21.52
CA PRO A 391 -14.65 -1.06 -22.64
C PRO A 391 -15.81 -0.17 -23.10
N TRP A 392 -16.28 0.74 -22.25
CA TRP A 392 -17.52 1.48 -22.48
C TRP A 392 -18.74 0.58 -22.73
N ASP A 393 -19.87 1.18 -23.10
CA ASP A 393 -21.18 0.54 -23.11
C ASP A 393 -21.30 -0.64 -24.10
N LYS A 394 -20.87 -0.47 -25.36
CA LYS A 394 -21.05 -1.47 -26.41
C LYS A 394 -20.21 -2.71 -26.18
N LYS A 395 -18.93 -2.55 -25.84
CA LYS A 395 -18.02 -3.68 -25.60
C LYS A 395 -18.35 -4.38 -24.28
N ALA A 396 -18.78 -3.65 -23.25
CA ALA A 396 -19.27 -4.25 -22.00
C ALA A 396 -20.42 -5.22 -22.25
N LYS A 397 -21.45 -4.79 -23.01
CA LYS A 397 -22.61 -5.62 -23.37
C LYS A 397 -22.26 -6.85 -24.22
N ALA A 398 -21.17 -6.78 -25.00
CA ALA A 398 -20.72 -7.89 -25.83
C ALA A 398 -19.95 -8.96 -25.04
N MET A 399 -19.43 -8.63 -23.85
CA MET A 399 -18.64 -9.55 -23.02
C MET A 399 -19.55 -10.36 -22.09
N ALA A 400 -19.68 -11.66 -22.38
CA ALA A 400 -20.55 -12.55 -21.59
C ALA A 400 -20.12 -12.72 -20.11
N ASP A 401 -18.85 -12.48 -19.80
CA ASP A 401 -18.27 -12.55 -18.46
C ASP A 401 -18.17 -11.17 -17.77
N PHE A 402 -18.87 -10.16 -18.29
CA PHE A 402 -18.86 -8.78 -17.82
C PHE A 402 -20.29 -8.22 -17.70
N GLY A 403 -20.58 -7.48 -16.63
CA GLY A 403 -21.86 -6.82 -16.44
C GLY A 403 -22.01 -5.59 -17.35
N ASP A 404 -23.20 -5.42 -17.92
CA ASP A 404 -23.48 -4.46 -19.00
C ASP A 404 -23.13 -3.00 -18.62
N GLU A 405 -23.28 -2.66 -17.34
CA GLU A 405 -23.03 -1.31 -16.79
C GLU A 405 -21.76 -1.25 -15.91
N GLU A 406 -21.04 -2.36 -15.76
CA GLU A 406 -19.88 -2.44 -14.85
C GLU A 406 -18.68 -1.62 -15.35
N TYR A 407 -18.66 -1.23 -16.63
CA TYR A 407 -17.62 -0.36 -17.19
C TYR A 407 -17.56 1.00 -16.48
N LYS A 408 -18.66 1.42 -15.83
CA LYS A 408 -18.73 2.66 -15.06
C LYS A 408 -17.93 2.60 -13.76
N HIS A 409 -17.67 1.42 -13.23
CA HIS A 409 -17.06 1.24 -11.91
C HIS A 409 -15.66 0.62 -11.99
N MET A 410 -15.06 0.63 -13.18
CA MET A 410 -13.74 0.07 -13.42
C MET A 410 -12.89 0.93 -14.35
N LEU A 411 -11.59 0.88 -14.12
CA LEU A 411 -10.60 1.38 -15.06
C LEU A 411 -9.41 0.43 -15.07
N CYS A 412 -8.96 0.04 -16.26
CA CYS A 412 -7.66 -0.62 -16.39
C CYS A 412 -6.55 0.40 -16.60
N VAL A 413 -5.56 0.36 -15.71
CA VAL A 413 -4.25 0.99 -15.93
C VAL A 413 -3.18 -0.05 -15.66
N GLU A 414 -2.49 -0.46 -16.71
CA GLU A 414 -1.67 -1.68 -16.73
C GLU A 414 -0.19 -1.32 -16.83
N ALA A 415 0.64 -1.78 -15.91
CA ALA A 415 2.09 -1.69 -16.09
C ALA A 415 2.56 -2.77 -17.08
N ALA A 416 3.23 -2.36 -18.17
CA ALA A 416 3.43 -3.23 -19.31
C ALA A 416 4.79 -3.08 -20.02
N ALA A 417 5.13 -4.07 -20.83
CA ALA A 417 6.22 -4.09 -21.80
C ALA A 417 5.65 -4.69 -23.10
N VAL A 418 5.22 -3.81 -24.02
CA VAL A 418 4.41 -4.18 -25.19
C VAL A 418 5.07 -3.76 -26.50
N GLU A 419 5.52 -2.50 -26.61
CA GLU A 419 6.05 -1.99 -27.88
C GLU A 419 7.31 -2.74 -28.29
N LYS A 420 8.23 -2.90 -27.34
CA LYS A 420 9.47 -3.65 -27.53
C LYS A 420 9.40 -4.93 -26.71
N ALA A 421 9.32 -6.06 -27.41
CA ALA A 421 9.38 -7.37 -26.78
C ALA A 421 10.70 -7.54 -26.01
N ILE A 422 10.61 -8.07 -24.79
CA ILE A 422 11.75 -8.44 -23.98
C ILE A 422 12.33 -9.72 -24.56
N THR A 423 13.65 -9.76 -24.76
CA THR A 423 14.35 -10.94 -25.28
C THR A 423 15.33 -11.46 -24.25
N LEU A 424 15.24 -12.76 -23.94
CA LEU A 424 16.12 -13.43 -22.98
C LEU A 424 16.94 -14.50 -23.67
N LYS A 425 18.27 -14.40 -23.57
CA LYS A 425 19.18 -15.49 -23.93
C LYS A 425 19.10 -16.61 -22.88
N PRO A 426 19.55 -17.83 -23.20
CA PRO A 426 19.57 -18.94 -22.24
C PRO A 426 20.26 -18.53 -20.93
N GLY A 427 19.60 -18.80 -19.81
CA GLY A 427 20.08 -18.48 -18.47
C GLY A 427 19.80 -17.05 -18.00
N GLU A 428 19.51 -16.10 -18.89
CA GLU A 428 19.13 -14.73 -18.53
C GLU A 428 17.76 -14.69 -17.86
N GLU A 429 17.58 -13.68 -17.01
CA GLU A 429 16.35 -13.43 -16.26
C GLU A 429 15.92 -11.97 -16.43
N TRP A 430 14.64 -11.75 -16.71
CA TRP A 430 14.00 -10.45 -16.67
C TRP A 430 13.21 -10.28 -15.38
N ARG A 431 13.15 -9.03 -14.87
CA ARG A 431 12.35 -8.64 -13.72
C ARG A 431 11.41 -7.49 -14.08
N GLY A 432 10.13 -7.64 -13.75
CA GLY A 432 9.14 -6.58 -13.80
C GLY A 432 8.43 -6.42 -12.47
N ARG A 433 8.25 -5.19 -12.01
CA ARG A 433 7.63 -4.87 -10.72
C ARG A 433 6.51 -3.88 -10.89
N GLN A 434 5.41 -4.13 -10.20
CA GLN A 434 4.30 -3.21 -9.98
C GLN A 434 4.07 -3.02 -8.48
N GLU A 435 3.82 -1.80 -8.05
CA GLU A 435 3.42 -1.45 -6.68
C GLU A 435 2.23 -0.51 -6.75
N LEU A 436 1.18 -0.84 -5.99
CA LEU A 436 -0.08 -0.14 -5.93
C LEU A 436 -0.29 0.41 -4.52
N SER A 437 -0.78 1.63 -4.43
CA SER A 437 -1.18 2.27 -3.18
C SER A 437 -2.44 3.11 -3.41
N ALA A 438 -3.30 3.20 -2.42
CA ALA A 438 -4.45 4.11 -2.43
C ALA A 438 -4.24 5.16 -1.33
N VAL A 439 -4.24 6.44 -1.70
CA VAL A 439 -4.03 7.56 -0.77
C VAL A 439 -5.17 8.58 -0.88
N PRO A 440 -5.50 9.32 0.19
CA PRO A 440 -6.47 10.41 0.10
C PRO A 440 -6.04 11.47 -0.93
N SER A 441 -6.98 11.99 -1.71
CA SER A 441 -6.75 13.05 -2.71
C SER A 441 -6.59 14.45 -2.11
N SER A 442 -6.12 14.59 -0.87
CA SER A 442 -5.80 15.90 -0.28
C SER A 442 -4.60 16.60 -0.95
N TYR A 443 -4.01 15.98 -1.98
CA TYR A 443 -3.04 16.61 -2.86
C TYR A 443 -3.75 17.35 -4.00
N CYS A 444 -4.05 18.64 -3.78
CA CYS A 444 -4.17 19.57 -4.89
C CYS A 444 -2.89 19.47 -5.74
N SER A 445 -3.07 19.23 -7.03
CA SER A 445 -2.09 19.44 -8.09
C SER A 445 -1.36 20.78 -7.89
N GLY A 446 -0.14 20.78 -7.32
CA GLY A 446 0.59 22.03 -7.13
C GLY A 446 1.66 22.14 -6.02
N GLN A 447 2.04 21.09 -5.28
CA GLN A 447 3.16 21.20 -4.31
C GLN A 447 4.42 20.44 -4.75
N LEU A 448 5.30 21.23 -5.36
CA LEU A 448 6.76 21.24 -5.29
C LEU A 448 7.38 20.13 -4.43
N ASP A 449 8.25 19.34 -5.08
CA ASP A 449 9.27 18.52 -4.42
C ASP A 449 9.93 19.28 -3.24
N PRO A 450 9.82 18.79 -1.99
CA PRO A 450 10.44 19.41 -0.82
C PRO A 450 11.96 19.60 -0.97
N ARG A 451 12.61 18.82 -1.86
CA ARG A 451 14.05 18.92 -2.14
C ARG A 451 14.40 20.09 -3.05
N ARG A 452 13.44 20.67 -3.80
CA ARG A 452 13.68 21.84 -4.67
C ARG A 452 13.58 23.18 -3.95
N VAL A 453 12.96 23.23 -2.77
CA VAL A 453 12.82 24.49 -2.00
C VAL A 453 14.10 24.84 -1.20
N LEU A 454 14.96 23.86 -0.92
CA LEU A 454 16.19 24.07 -0.15
C LEU A 454 17.39 24.60 -0.97
N GLN A 455 17.24 24.79 -2.28
CA GLN A 455 18.31 25.32 -3.15
C GLN A 455 18.03 26.72 -3.70
N SER A 456 16.96 27.38 -3.25
CA SER A 456 16.68 28.77 -3.61
C SER A 456 16.45 29.62 -2.37
N THR A 457 17.53 29.89 -1.63
CA THR A 457 17.67 31.07 -0.76
C THR A 457 19.12 31.49 -0.76
#